data_AF-A0A9D6GBI6-F1
#
_entry.id   AF-A0A9D6GBI6-F1
#
_cell.length_a   1.000
_cell.length_b   1.000
_cell.length_c   1.000
_cell.angle_alpha   90.00
_cell.angle_beta   90.00
_cell.angle_gamma   90.00
#
_symmetry.space_group_name_H-M   'P 1'
#
loop_
_entity.id
_entity.type
_entity.pdbx_description
1 polymer ?
#
loop_
_entity_poly.entity_id
_entity_poly.type
_entity_poly.pdbx_seq_one_letter_code
_entity_poly.pdbx_strand_id
1 'polypeptide(L)'
;MIKALKAHGHHVDVHDAMADPEEAERFYGLKLLPRLEKNRAYDCLVGAVPHAVYIAFSGNTLTSLVKPGGMIVDLKGMWRHVHIGGDVRRFEI
;
A
#
# COMPACT_ATOMS: atom_id res chain seq x y z
N MET A 1 -5.90 1.91 -11.63
CA MET A 1 -6.26 1.97 -10.20
C MET A 1 -6.09 3.36 -9.60
N ILE A 2 -4.87 3.91 -9.51
CA ILE A 2 -4.60 5.21 -8.84
C ILE A 2 -5.51 6.34 -9.35
N LYS A 3 -5.59 6.55 -10.68
CA LYS A 3 -6.45 7.58 -11.29
C LYS A 3 -7.94 7.41 -10.92
N ALA A 4 -8.43 6.17 -10.88
CA ALA A 4 -9.82 5.88 -10.55
C ALA A 4 -10.13 6.19 -9.07
N LEU A 5 -9.23 5.81 -8.15
CA LEU A 5 -9.39 6.14 -6.72
C LEU A 5 -9.36 7.65 -6.48
N LYS A 6 -8.44 8.38 -7.14
CA LYS A 6 -8.40 9.84 -7.08
C LYS A 6 -9.69 10.47 -7.65
N ALA A 7 -10.22 9.95 -8.75
CA ALA A 7 -11.47 10.41 -9.35
C ALA A 7 -12.70 10.20 -8.45
N HIS A 8 -12.65 9.21 -7.54
CA HIS A 8 -13.68 8.99 -6.52
C HIS A 8 -13.47 9.80 -5.23
N GLY A 9 -12.51 10.75 -5.24
CA GLY A 9 -12.28 11.66 -4.11
C GLY A 9 -11.31 11.13 -3.05
N HIS A 10 -10.60 10.03 -3.31
CA HIS A 10 -9.59 9.53 -2.36
C HIS A 10 -8.25 10.27 -2.52
N HIS A 11 -7.61 10.56 -1.38
CA HIS A 11 -6.20 10.90 -1.34
C HIS A 11 -5.37 9.62 -1.51
N VAL A 12 -4.46 9.62 -2.49
CA VAL A 12 -3.68 8.43 -2.85
C VAL A 12 -2.20 8.79 -2.93
N ASP A 13 -1.46 8.24 -1.98
CA ASP A 13 0.00 8.19 -2.03
C ASP A 13 0.46 6.89 -2.67
N VAL A 14 1.64 6.91 -3.30
CA VAL A 14 2.21 5.77 -4.00
C VAL A 14 3.64 5.60 -3.54
N HIS A 15 4.02 4.38 -3.14
CA HIS A 15 5.39 4.01 -2.86
C HIS A 15 5.76 2.82 -3.75
N ASP A 16 6.88 2.93 -4.47
CA ASP A 16 7.44 1.85 -5.26
C ASP A 16 8.96 1.82 -5.05
N ALA A 17 9.47 0.75 -4.45
CA ALA A 17 10.88 0.59 -4.15
C ALA A 17 11.75 0.27 -5.38
N MET A 18 11.13 -0.13 -6.50
CA MET A 18 11.82 -0.56 -7.70
C MET A 18 11.67 0.44 -8.85
N ALA A 19 10.72 1.36 -8.77
CA ALA A 19 10.51 2.38 -9.78
C ALA A 19 11.46 3.58 -9.60
N ASP A 20 11.89 4.16 -10.72
CA ASP A 20 12.59 5.43 -10.73
C ASP A 20 11.59 6.59 -10.45
N PRO A 21 11.83 7.43 -9.41
CA PRO A 21 10.93 8.53 -9.09
C PRO A 21 10.80 9.60 -10.17
N GLU A 22 11.88 9.92 -10.89
CA GLU A 22 11.86 10.92 -11.96
C GLU A 22 11.06 10.42 -13.16
N GLU A 23 11.23 9.15 -13.52
CA GLU A 23 10.42 8.53 -14.58
C GLU A 23 8.95 8.42 -14.19
N ALA A 24 8.65 8.06 -12.94
CA ALA A 24 7.28 7.99 -12.44
C ALA A 24 6.56 9.35 -12.50
N GLU A 25 7.25 10.44 -12.14
CA GLU A 25 6.70 11.79 -12.26
C GLU A 25 6.57 12.21 -13.73
N ARG A 26 7.63 12.03 -14.54
CA ARG A 26 7.65 12.47 -15.95
C ARG A 26 6.58 11.78 -16.80
N PHE A 27 6.40 10.47 -16.63
CA PHE A 27 5.53 9.69 -17.50
C PHE A 27 4.12 9.46 -16.94
N TYR A 28 3.97 9.44 -15.61
CA TYR A 28 2.68 9.13 -14.98
C TYR A 28 2.14 10.26 -14.10
N GLY A 29 2.90 11.33 -13.88
CA GLY A 29 2.52 12.42 -12.96
C GLY A 29 2.42 11.94 -11.51
N LEU A 30 3.18 10.90 -11.15
CA LEU A 30 3.16 10.30 -9.82
C LEU A 30 4.41 10.69 -9.05
N LYS A 31 4.23 11.48 -7.98
CA LYS A 31 5.26 11.67 -6.97
C LYS A 31 5.27 10.46 -6.04
N LEU A 32 6.36 9.69 -6.09
CA LEU A 32 6.53 8.52 -5.23
C LEU A 32 6.95 8.96 -3.83
N LEU A 33 6.34 8.36 -2.81
CA LEU A 33 6.84 8.45 -1.45
C LEU A 33 8.22 7.78 -1.38
N PRO A 34 9.22 8.44 -0.77
CA PRO A 34 10.56 7.88 -0.65
C PRO A 34 10.64 6.79 0.43
N ARG A 35 9.69 6.76 1.36
CA ARG A 35 9.57 5.75 2.43
C ARG A 35 8.13 5.66 2.93
N LEU A 36 7.82 4.52 3.53
CA LEU A 36 6.54 4.29 4.21
C LEU A 36 6.65 4.63 5.70
N GLU A 37 5.91 5.64 6.14
CA GLU A 37 5.85 6.03 7.55
C GLU A 37 4.91 5.09 8.34
N LYS A 38 5.43 4.51 9.42
CA LYS A 38 4.69 3.56 10.27
C LYS A 38 3.87 4.26 11.36
N ASN A 39 3.05 5.22 10.96
CA ASN A 39 2.28 6.10 11.84
C ASN A 39 0.76 5.85 11.79
N ARG A 40 0.33 4.73 11.21
CA ARG A 40 -1.08 4.36 11.02
C ARG A 40 -1.90 5.48 10.36
N ALA A 41 -1.36 6.15 9.34
CA ALA A 41 -2.03 7.29 8.71
C ALA A 41 -3.09 6.89 7.66
N TYR A 42 -3.08 5.66 7.14
CA TYR A 42 -3.92 5.28 6.00
C TYR A 42 -5.21 4.56 6.41
N ASP A 43 -6.33 4.91 5.76
CA ASP A 43 -7.60 4.17 5.89
C ASP A 43 -7.58 2.86 5.09
N CYS A 44 -6.76 2.80 4.03
CA CYS A 44 -6.60 1.63 3.17
C CYS A 44 -5.16 1.51 2.65
N LEU A 45 -4.59 0.30 2.70
CA LEU A 45 -3.32 -0.06 2.08
C LEU A 45 -3.57 -1.07 0.95
N VAL A 46 -3.07 -0.80 -0.24
CA VAL A 46 -3.21 -1.71 -1.40
C VAL A 46 -1.86 -2.29 -1.79
N GLY A 47 -1.71 -3.61 -1.65
CA GLY A 47 -0.61 -4.39 -2.20
C GLY A 47 -0.82 -4.67 -3.68
N ALA A 48 -0.28 -3.83 -4.56
CA ALA A 48 -0.55 -3.90 -6.00
C ALA A 48 0.44 -4.76 -6.80
N VAL A 49 1.71 -4.82 -6.37
CA VAL A 49 2.80 -5.51 -7.09
C VAL A 49 3.68 -6.26 -6.08
N PRO A 50 4.00 -7.54 -6.30
CA PRO A 50 4.67 -8.39 -5.32
C PRO A 50 6.20 -8.23 -5.38
N HIS A 51 6.72 -7.03 -5.11
CA HIS A 51 8.16 -6.84 -4.98
C HIS A 51 8.68 -7.54 -3.71
N ALA A 52 9.89 -8.10 -3.77
CA ALA A 52 10.50 -8.87 -2.67
C ALA A 52 10.52 -8.10 -1.34
N VAL A 53 10.78 -6.79 -1.39
CA VAL A 53 10.75 -5.91 -0.21
C VAL A 53 9.37 -5.87 0.47
N TYR A 54 8.29 -5.93 -0.30
CA TYR A 54 6.92 -5.91 0.23
C TYR A 54 6.46 -7.30 0.66
N ILE A 55 6.85 -8.36 -0.06
CA ILE A 55 6.60 -9.75 0.37
C ILE A 55 7.19 -9.98 1.76
N ALA A 56 8.35 -9.40 2.06
CA ALA A 56 9.01 -9.50 3.36
C ALA A 56 8.30 -8.73 4.49
N PHE A 57 7.23 -7.97 4.22
CA PHE A 57 6.53 -7.24 5.26
C PHE A 57 5.84 -8.18 6.25
N SER A 58 6.14 -7.97 7.52
CA SER A 58 5.45 -8.64 8.62
C SER A 58 4.04 -8.07 8.83
N GLY A 59 3.19 -8.84 9.51
CA GLY A 59 1.86 -8.38 9.92
C GLY A 59 1.87 -7.09 10.72
N ASN A 60 2.86 -6.94 11.62
CA ASN A 60 3.07 -5.71 12.39
C ASN A 60 3.41 -4.52 11.48
N THR A 61 4.25 -4.73 10.46
CA THR A 61 4.57 -3.69 9.48
C THR A 61 3.30 -3.24 8.76
N LEU A 62 2.51 -4.17 8.22
CA LEU A 62 1.27 -3.85 7.53
C LEU A 62 0.27 -3.13 8.43
N THR A 63 0.07 -3.66 9.65
CA THR A 63 -0.85 -3.09 10.65
C THR A 63 -0.40 -1.70 11.10
N SER A 64 0.90 -1.40 11.13
CA SER A 64 1.43 -0.08 11.49
C SER A 64 1.23 1.00 10.41
N LEU A 65 0.86 0.63 9.19
CA LEU A 65 0.57 1.58 8.10
C LEU A 65 -0.91 1.99 8.08
N VAL A 66 -1.79 1.16 8.64
CA VAL A 66 -3.24 1.30 8.52
C VAL A 66 -3.87 1.66 9.87
N LYS A 67 -4.81 2.60 9.87
CA LYS A 67 -5.60 2.97 11.05
C LYS A 67 -6.35 1.76 11.61
N PRO A 68 -6.63 1.73 12.92
CA PRO A 68 -7.61 0.79 13.48
C PRO A 68 -8.94 0.91 12.72
N GLY A 69 -9.52 -0.22 12.35
CA GLY A 69 -10.72 -0.31 11.51
C GLY A 69 -10.48 -0.06 10.02
N GLY A 70 -9.23 0.11 9.57
CA GLY A 70 -8.88 0.27 8.16
C GLY A 70 -8.81 -1.06 7.39
N MET A 71 -8.37 -0.99 6.13
CA MET A 71 -8.35 -2.14 5.22
C MET A 71 -6.98 -2.37 4.58
N ILE A 72 -6.58 -3.63 4.45
CA ILE A 72 -5.47 -4.08 3.61
C ILE A 72 -6.06 -4.85 2.43
N VAL A 73 -5.78 -4.39 1.22
CA VAL A 73 -6.19 -5.01 -0.04
C VAL A 73 -4.98 -5.67 -0.68
N ASP A 74 -4.94 -6.99 -0.73
CA ASP A 74 -3.85 -7.75 -1.34
C ASP A 74 -4.29 -8.25 -2.72
N LEU A 75 -3.94 -7.50 -3.78
CA LEU A 75 -4.37 -7.80 -5.15
C LEU A 75 -3.59 -8.94 -5.80
N LYS A 76 -2.43 -9.29 -5.23
CA LYS A 76 -1.49 -10.27 -5.81
C LYS A 76 -1.20 -11.44 -4.87
N GLY A 77 -1.87 -11.49 -3.72
CA GLY A 77 -1.76 -12.57 -2.76
C GLY A 77 -0.41 -12.65 -2.04
N MET A 78 0.38 -11.57 -2.02
CA MET A 78 1.73 -11.60 -1.44
C MET A 78 1.75 -11.69 0.10
N TRP A 79 0.62 -11.46 0.76
CA TRP A 79 0.49 -11.45 2.22
C TRP A 79 -0.54 -12.46 2.73
N ARG A 80 -1.01 -13.41 1.91
CA ARG A 80 -1.99 -14.44 2.30
C ARG A 80 -1.61 -15.18 3.58
N HIS A 81 -0.33 -15.51 3.74
CA HIS A 81 0.20 -16.22 4.91
C HIS A 81 0.58 -15.33 6.09
N VAL A 82 0.51 -14.00 5.93
CA VAL A 82 0.88 -13.06 6.99
C VAL A 82 -0.28 -12.93 7.97
N HIS A 83 -0.03 -12.94 9.27
CA HIS A 83 -1.07 -12.66 10.27
C HIS A 83 -1.21 -11.14 10.49
N ILE A 84 -2.32 -10.53 10.09
CA ILE A 84 -2.60 -9.09 10.31
C ILE A 84 -3.26 -8.89 11.68
N GLY A 85 -3.05 -7.73 12.31
CA GLY A 85 -3.70 -7.37 13.58
C GLY A 85 -5.23 -7.41 13.49
N GLY A 86 -5.89 -7.86 14.56
CA GLY A 86 -7.35 -8.03 14.60
C GLY A 86 -8.16 -6.73 14.47
N ASP A 87 -7.50 -5.58 14.57
CA ASP A 87 -8.07 -4.25 14.36
C ASP A 87 -8.09 -3.83 12.89
N VAL A 88 -7.54 -4.61 11.95
CA VAL A 88 -7.49 -4.26 10.52
C VAL A 88 -8.18 -5.33 9.69
N ARG A 89 -8.98 -4.92 8.70
CA ARG A 89 -9.66 -5.83 7.77
C ARG A 89 -8.74 -6.21 6.61
N ARG A 90 -8.89 -7.42 6.07
CA ARG A 90 -8.25 -7.85 4.82
C ARG A 90 -9.29 -8.10 3.74
N PHE A 91 -8.96 -7.70 2.52
CA PHE A 91 -9.59 -8.16 1.28
C PHE A 91 -8.52 -8.70 0.33
N GLU A 92 -8.76 -9.85 -0.29
CA GLU A 92 -7.83 -10.51 -1.22
C GLU A 92 -8.60 -11.08 -2.42
N ILE A 93 -7.94 -11.13 -3.59
CA ILE A 93 -8.44 -11.72 -4.84
C ILE A 93 -7.56 -12.90 -5.25
#